data_AF-A0A832IPN1-F1
#
_entry.id   AF-A0A832IPN1-F1
#
_cell.length_a   1.000
_cell.length_b   1.000
_cell.length_c   1.000
_cell.angle_alpha   90.00
_cell.angle_beta   90.00
_cell.angle_gamma   90.00
#
_symmetry.space_group_name_H-M   'P 1'
#
loop_
_entity.id
_entity.type
_entity.pdbx_description
1 polymer ?
#
loop_
_entity_poly.entity_id
_entity_poly.type
_entity_poly.pdbx_seq_one_letter_code
_entity_poly.pdbx_strand_id
1 'polypeptide(L)'
;MAARWSRNCELNRSIVVLLDTSSLMAIFQTGVDLVSAAKDLLPGRVRFIVAEDTLVELRRLMKRKSPSVSKAAKAAMKFAEGLEVVKCQSKRGDAAIVEVAKKTGAIVATTDRGLRKQLRDLGVPVIYPRKGKRGEIEGFHNLL
;
A
#
# COMPACT_ATOMS: atom_id res chain seq x y z
N MET A 1 24.90 34.05 -17.80
CA MET A 1 23.46 33.97 -18.13
C MET A 1 23.16 32.58 -18.67
N ALA A 2 21.96 32.08 -18.36
CA ALA A 2 21.33 30.81 -18.79
C ALA A 2 22.04 29.51 -18.34
N ALA A 3 21.40 28.52 -17.72
CA ALA A 3 19.98 28.27 -17.52
C ALA A 3 19.73 27.67 -16.12
N ARG A 4 19.15 28.51 -15.25
CA ARG A 4 18.47 28.11 -14.01
C ARG A 4 17.05 27.67 -14.39
N TRP A 5 16.93 26.57 -15.15
CA TRP A 5 15.64 26.03 -15.59
C TRP A 5 15.46 24.58 -15.11
N SER A 6 14.49 24.44 -14.20
CA SER A 6 13.69 23.26 -13.88
C SER A 6 14.29 22.11 -13.06
N ARG A 7 14.69 22.40 -11.82
CA ARG A 7 14.45 21.48 -10.68
C ARG A 7 12.94 21.30 -10.35
N ASN A 8 12.06 21.99 -11.07
CA ASN A 8 10.61 22.01 -10.84
C ASN A 8 9.83 20.91 -11.59
N CYS A 9 10.43 20.20 -12.56
CA CYS A 9 9.72 19.19 -13.36
C CYS A 9 9.72 17.78 -12.74
N GLU A 10 10.70 17.43 -11.91
CA GLU A 10 10.79 16.11 -11.27
C GLU A 10 9.87 15.98 -10.03
N LEU A 11 9.48 17.09 -9.42
CA LEU A 11 8.66 17.13 -8.20
C LEU A 11 7.15 16.95 -8.43
N ASN A 12 6.70 16.75 -9.68
CA ASN A 12 5.27 16.71 -10.03
C ASN A 12 4.74 15.29 -10.35
N ARG A 13 5.56 14.25 -10.22
CA ARG A 13 5.09 12.86 -10.33
C ARG A 13 4.52 12.39 -8.99
N SER A 14 3.28 11.93 -9.01
CA SER A 14 2.69 11.30 -7.83
C SER A 14 3.22 9.88 -7.65
N ILE A 15 3.76 9.56 -6.48
CA ILE A 15 4.16 8.19 -6.14
C ILE A 15 2.91 7.41 -5.76
N VAL A 16 2.75 6.21 -6.33
CA VAL A 16 1.59 5.35 -6.09
C VAL A 16 1.94 4.31 -5.04
N VAL A 17 1.07 4.19 -4.03
CA VAL A 17 1.17 3.20 -2.96
C VAL A 17 -0.07 2.31 -2.97
N LEU A 18 0.14 1.01 -3.16
CA LEU A 18 -0.88 -0.02 -3.07
C LEU A 18 -1.03 -0.49 -1.62
N LEU A 19 -2.20 -0.30 -1.04
CA LEU A 19 -2.56 -0.81 0.28
C LEU A 19 -3.18 -2.20 0.14
N ASP A 20 -2.58 -3.20 0.77
CA ASP A 20 -3.16 -4.54 0.88
C ASP A 20 -4.18 -4.64 2.04
N THR A 21 -4.87 -5.78 2.16
CA THR A 21 -5.83 -5.99 3.25
C THR A 21 -5.15 -5.92 4.62
N SER A 22 -3.93 -6.44 4.75
CA SER A 22 -3.24 -6.51 6.04
C SER A 22 -2.89 -5.12 6.58
N SER A 23 -2.37 -4.22 5.75
CA SER A 23 -2.04 -2.84 6.11
C SER A 23 -3.27 -2.03 6.49
N LEU A 24 -4.38 -2.19 5.75
CA LEU A 24 -5.65 -1.54 6.06
C LEU A 24 -6.22 -2.01 7.41
N MET A 25 -6.18 -3.32 7.67
CA MET A 25 -6.64 -3.89 8.94
C MET A 25 -5.75 -3.44 10.11
N ALA A 26 -4.43 -3.36 9.90
CA ALA A 26 -3.46 -3.05 10.94
C ALA A 26 -3.68 -1.67 11.57
N ILE A 27 -4.15 -0.68 10.80
CA ILE A 27 -4.53 0.67 11.27
C ILE A 27 -5.53 0.56 12.43
N PHE A 28 -6.57 -0.27 12.25
CA PHE A 28 -7.69 -0.36 13.19
C PHE A 28 -7.55 -1.47 14.23
N GLN A 29 -6.66 -2.43 14.02
CA GLN A 29 -6.42 -3.54 14.96
C GLN A 29 -5.25 -3.30 15.90
N THR A 30 -4.19 -2.69 15.39
CA THR A 30 -2.89 -2.60 16.10
C THR A 30 -2.35 -1.18 16.20
N GLY A 31 -2.96 -0.22 15.49
CA GLY A 31 -2.48 1.17 15.41
C GLY A 31 -1.28 1.36 14.47
N VAL A 32 -0.84 0.30 13.78
CA VAL A 32 0.21 0.40 12.76
C VAL A 32 -0.35 1.11 11.53
N ASP A 33 0.16 2.31 11.26
CA ASP A 33 -0.31 3.18 10.18
C ASP A 33 0.76 3.34 9.09
N LEU A 34 0.70 2.44 8.09
CA LEU A 34 1.59 2.50 6.93
C LEU A 34 1.18 3.60 5.92
N VAL A 35 -0.02 4.18 6.04
CA VAL A 35 -0.44 5.32 5.22
C VAL A 35 0.31 6.57 5.64
N SER A 36 0.37 6.86 6.95
CA SER A 36 1.23 7.91 7.48
C SER A 36 2.70 7.63 7.21
N ALA A 37 3.17 6.39 7.44
CA ALA A 37 4.56 6.05 7.17
C ALA A 37 4.95 6.30 5.70
N ALA A 38 4.07 5.97 4.75
CA ALA A 38 4.31 6.24 3.34
C ALA A 38 4.44 7.74 3.03
N LYS A 39 3.59 8.59 3.63
CA LYS A 39 3.67 10.05 3.47
C LYS A 39 4.95 10.63 4.05
N ASP A 40 5.45 10.06 5.15
CA ASP A 40 6.68 10.51 5.81
C ASP A 40 7.94 10.04 5.06
N LEU A 41 7.90 8.83 4.48
CA LEU A 41 9.07 8.19 3.85
C LEU A 41 9.26 8.59 2.38
N LEU A 42 8.19 8.90 1.65
CA LEU A 42 8.23 9.10 0.21
C LEU A 42 8.33 10.58 -0.15
N PRO A 43 9.18 10.95 -1.12
CA PRO A 43 9.25 12.32 -1.58
C PRO A 43 8.03 12.71 -2.42
N GLY A 44 7.55 13.94 -2.27
CA GLY A 44 6.50 14.49 -3.12
C GLY A 44 5.09 13.97 -2.81
N ARG A 45 4.21 13.97 -3.83
CA ARG A 45 2.78 13.66 -3.65
C ARG A 45 2.55 12.15 -3.65
N VAL A 46 2.01 11.60 -2.56
CA VAL A 46 1.62 10.19 -2.48
C VAL A 46 0.14 10.01 -2.84
N ARG A 47 -0.16 9.08 -3.75
CA ARG A 47 -1.50 8.59 -4.07
C ARG A 47 -1.66 7.16 -3.57
N PHE A 48 -2.80 6.86 -2.97
CA PHE A 48 -3.10 5.53 -2.45
C PHE A 48 -4.13 4.83 -3.35
N ILE A 49 -3.87 3.57 -3.63
CA ILE A 49 -4.74 2.68 -4.41
C ILE A 49 -4.99 1.38 -3.65
N VAL A 50 -6.04 0.66 -4.02
CA VAL A 50 -6.34 -0.70 -3.54
C VAL A 50 -6.65 -1.62 -4.72
N ALA A 51 -6.37 -2.91 -4.57
CA ALA A 51 -6.84 -3.90 -5.54
C ALA A 51 -8.34 -4.18 -5.33
N GLU A 52 -9.05 -4.55 -6.40
CA GLU A 52 -10.44 -4.99 -6.27
C GLU A 52 -10.58 -6.19 -5.29
N ASP A 53 -9.63 -7.12 -5.31
CA ASP A 53 -9.63 -8.28 -4.42
C ASP A 53 -9.46 -7.89 -2.94
N THR A 54 -8.73 -6.80 -2.64
CA THR A 54 -8.64 -6.24 -1.28
C THR A 54 -10.03 -5.91 -0.71
N LEU A 55 -10.91 -5.33 -1.53
CA LEU A 55 -12.29 -5.07 -1.11
C LEU A 55 -13.10 -6.35 -0.91
N VAL A 56 -12.86 -7.37 -1.73
CA VAL A 56 -13.50 -8.69 -1.58
C VAL A 56 -13.08 -9.34 -0.25
N GLU A 57 -11.80 -9.28 0.10
CA GLU A 57 -11.29 -9.79 1.37
C GLU A 57 -11.86 -9.03 2.57
N LEU A 58 -11.88 -7.69 2.53
CA LEU A 58 -12.48 -6.87 3.58
C LEU A 58 -13.96 -7.22 3.80
N ARG A 59 -14.75 -7.39 2.72
CA ARG A 59 -16.15 -7.85 2.82
C ARG A 59 -16.30 -9.20 3.49
N ARG A 60 -15.36 -10.12 3.28
CA ARG A 60 -15.34 -11.43 3.99
C ARG A 60 -15.00 -11.24 5.47
N LEU A 61 -14.01 -10.40 5.78
CA LEU A 61 -13.60 -10.11 7.16
C LEU A 61 -14.72 -9.45 7.97
N MET A 62 -15.51 -8.57 7.35
CA MET A 62 -16.70 -7.95 7.96
C MET A 62 -17.73 -8.98 8.45
N LYS A 63 -17.78 -10.16 7.83
CA LYS A 63 -18.73 -11.26 8.16
C LYS A 63 -18.17 -12.25 9.18
N ARG A 64 -16.94 -12.09 9.67
CA ARG A 64 -16.37 -13.00 10.68
C ARG A 64 -17.09 -12.85 12.01
N LYS A 65 -17.19 -13.97 12.75
CA LYS A 65 -17.79 -14.01 14.11
C LYS A 65 -17.03 -13.18 15.13
N SER A 66 -15.75 -12.94 14.94
CA SER A 66 -14.94 -12.11 15.84
C SER A 66 -15.36 -10.63 15.75
N PRO A 67 -15.89 -10.02 16.84
CA PRO A 67 -16.37 -8.64 16.81
C PRO A 67 -15.25 -7.63 16.54
N SER A 68 -14.05 -7.87 17.08
CA SER A 68 -12.89 -7.00 16.86
C SER A 68 -12.45 -7.00 15.40
N VAL A 69 -12.37 -8.17 14.76
CA VAL A 69 -12.02 -8.31 13.35
C VAL A 69 -13.09 -7.68 12.46
N SER A 70 -14.38 -7.96 12.72
CA SER A 70 -15.48 -7.39 11.94
C SER A 70 -15.52 -5.86 12.04
N LYS A 71 -15.35 -5.29 13.24
CA LYS A 71 -15.32 -3.84 13.46
C LYS A 71 -14.15 -3.17 12.72
N ALA A 72 -12.95 -3.74 12.83
CA ALA A 72 -11.78 -3.24 12.10
C ALA A 72 -11.98 -3.32 10.58
N ALA A 73 -12.53 -4.43 10.06
CA ALA A 73 -12.79 -4.60 8.64
C ALA A 73 -13.82 -3.60 8.10
N LYS A 74 -14.86 -3.26 8.87
CA LYS A 74 -15.84 -2.22 8.50
C LYS A 74 -15.17 -0.84 8.39
N ALA A 75 -14.30 -0.50 9.33
CA ALA A 75 -13.57 0.77 9.31
C ALA A 75 -12.57 0.81 8.14
N ALA A 76 -11.82 -0.27 7.92
CA ALA A 76 -10.92 -0.43 6.79
C ALA A 76 -11.64 -0.34 5.44
N MET A 77 -12.81 -0.96 5.31
CA MET A 77 -13.65 -0.88 4.11
C MET A 77 -14.06 0.56 3.81
N LYS A 78 -14.57 1.29 4.81
CA LYS A 78 -14.97 2.70 4.66
C LYS A 78 -13.79 3.59 4.24
N PHE A 79 -12.59 3.30 4.74
CA PHE A 79 -11.38 4.00 4.31
C PHE A 79 -11.02 3.66 2.86
N ALA A 80 -11.04 2.37 2.50
CA ALA A 80 -10.67 1.88 1.17
C ALA A 80 -11.63 2.33 0.06
N GLU A 81 -12.92 2.52 0.36
CA GLU A 81 -13.91 3.06 -0.58
C GLU A 81 -13.62 4.50 -1.04
N GLY A 82 -12.84 5.26 -0.26
CA GLY A 82 -12.35 6.58 -0.65
C GLY A 82 -11.10 6.56 -1.53
N LEU A 83 -10.58 5.39 -1.88
CA LEU A 83 -9.36 5.21 -2.66
C LEU A 83 -9.67 4.76 -4.09
N GLU A 84 -8.71 4.95 -4.98
CA GLU A 84 -8.81 4.43 -6.34
C GLU A 84 -8.67 2.90 -6.33
N VAL A 85 -9.63 2.23 -6.97
CA VAL A 85 -9.69 0.77 -7.06
C VAL A 85 -9.15 0.29 -8.40
N VAL A 86 -8.13 -0.57 -8.37
CA VAL A 86 -7.52 -1.14 -9.57
C VAL A 86 -7.99 -2.57 -9.76
N LYS A 87 -8.55 -2.85 -10.95
CA LYS A 87 -8.97 -4.19 -11.36
C LYS A 87 -7.76 -5.08 -11.65
N CYS A 88 -7.84 -6.33 -11.19
CA CYS A 88 -6.89 -7.40 -11.43
C CYS A 88 -7.57 -8.62 -12.06
N GLN A 89 -6.84 -9.37 -12.89
CA GLN A 89 -7.32 -10.61 -13.49
C GLN A 89 -7.08 -11.81 -12.57
N SER A 90 -6.04 -11.75 -11.75
CA SER A 90 -5.71 -12.75 -10.74
C SER A 90 -6.85 -12.88 -9.76
N LYS A 91 -7.24 -14.13 -9.49
CA LYS A 91 -8.51 -14.39 -8.83
C LYS A 91 -8.53 -14.00 -7.35
N ARG A 92 -7.41 -14.12 -6.59
CA ARG A 92 -7.33 -13.89 -5.12
C ARG A 92 -5.92 -13.66 -4.57
N GLY A 93 -5.85 -12.95 -3.44
CA GLY A 93 -4.73 -12.89 -2.49
C GLY A 93 -3.49 -12.19 -3.02
N ASP A 94 -2.32 -12.65 -2.57
CA ASP A 94 -1.01 -12.06 -2.89
C ASP A 94 -0.73 -11.92 -4.39
N ALA A 95 -1.28 -12.84 -5.22
CA ALA A 95 -1.14 -12.76 -6.67
C ALA A 95 -1.80 -11.50 -7.27
N ALA A 96 -2.97 -11.11 -6.75
CA ALA A 96 -3.63 -9.87 -7.17
C ALA A 96 -2.81 -8.63 -6.76
N ILE A 97 -2.20 -8.65 -5.57
CA ILE A 97 -1.34 -7.56 -5.10
C ILE A 97 -0.12 -7.41 -6.00
N VAL A 98 0.56 -8.51 -6.34
CA VAL A 98 1.72 -8.51 -7.25
C VAL A 98 1.34 -8.02 -8.64
N GLU A 99 0.21 -8.48 -9.19
CA GLU A 99 -0.28 -8.03 -10.49
C GLU A 99 -0.52 -6.52 -10.51
N VAL A 100 -1.27 -5.99 -9.53
CA VAL A 100 -1.58 -4.57 -9.45
C VAL A 100 -0.31 -3.75 -9.24
N ALA A 101 0.60 -4.17 -8.37
CA ALA A 101 1.86 -3.48 -8.13
C ALA A 101 2.70 -3.36 -9.41
N LYS A 102 2.86 -4.47 -10.15
CA LYS A 102 3.60 -4.47 -11.43
C LYS A 102 2.91 -3.62 -12.50
N LYS A 103 1.59 -3.74 -12.63
CA LYS A 103 0.79 -3.00 -13.62
C LYS A 103 0.86 -1.48 -13.40
N THR A 104 0.96 -1.04 -12.16
CA THR A 104 0.91 0.39 -11.79
C THR A 104 2.27 0.99 -11.44
N GLY A 105 3.31 0.16 -11.32
CA GLY A 105 4.61 0.59 -10.77
C GLY A 105 4.51 1.01 -9.29
N ALA A 106 3.49 0.53 -8.57
CA ALA A 106 3.23 0.95 -7.20
C ALA A 106 4.18 0.31 -6.19
N ILE A 107 4.42 1.06 -5.12
CA ILE A 107 5.05 0.57 -3.89
C ILE A 107 3.96 -0.12 -3.08
N VAL A 108 4.21 -1.31 -2.57
CA VAL A 108 3.21 -2.02 -1.75
C VAL A 108 3.41 -1.70 -0.28
N ALA A 109 2.36 -1.34 0.44
CA ALA A 109 2.36 -1.31 1.89
C ALA A 109 1.73 -2.60 2.43
N THR A 110 2.48 -3.35 3.24
CA THR A 110 2.00 -4.60 3.84
C THR A 110 2.61 -4.82 5.22
N THR A 111 1.86 -5.49 6.09
CA THR A 111 2.36 -5.98 7.38
C THR A 111 2.77 -7.46 7.32
N ASP A 112 2.46 -8.14 6.23
CA ASP A 112 2.75 -9.55 6.03
C ASP A 112 4.23 -9.77 5.61
N ARG A 113 4.95 -10.55 6.41
CA ARG A 113 6.39 -10.82 6.17
C ARG A 113 6.63 -11.73 4.97
N GLY A 114 5.71 -12.65 4.68
CA GLY A 114 5.75 -13.55 3.54
C GLY A 114 5.55 -12.78 2.23
N LEU A 115 4.50 -11.96 2.17
CA LEU A 115 4.23 -11.09 1.03
C LEU A 115 5.38 -10.09 0.81
N ARG A 116 5.90 -9.48 1.88
CA ARG A 116 7.10 -8.61 1.80
C ARG A 116 8.27 -9.34 1.13
N LYS A 117 8.59 -10.55 1.57
CA LYS A 117 9.68 -11.35 1.00
C LYS A 117 9.41 -11.60 -0.49
N GLN A 118 8.22 -12.03 -0.84
CA GLN A 118 7.82 -12.30 -2.22
C GLN A 118 7.95 -11.06 -3.12
N LEU A 119 7.46 -9.91 -2.66
CA LEU A 119 7.53 -8.65 -3.41
C LEU A 119 8.96 -8.21 -3.67
N ARG A 120 9.81 -8.31 -2.65
CA ARG A 120 11.24 -8.01 -2.79
C ARG A 120 11.92 -8.94 -3.78
N ASP A 121 11.67 -10.25 -3.70
CA ASP A 121 12.25 -11.24 -4.61
C ASP A 121 11.81 -10.97 -6.07
N LEU A 122 10.69 -10.26 -6.26
CA LEU A 122 10.17 -9.80 -7.56
C LEU A 122 10.59 -8.37 -7.94
N GLY A 123 11.43 -7.71 -7.16
CA GLY A 123 11.87 -6.33 -7.40
C GLY A 123 10.80 -5.26 -7.19
N VAL A 124 9.71 -5.59 -6.49
CA VAL A 124 8.64 -4.64 -6.17
C VAL A 124 8.99 -3.91 -4.85
N PRO A 125 9.04 -2.57 -4.83
CA PRO A 125 9.31 -1.82 -3.61
C PRO A 125 8.21 -2.03 -2.56
N VAL A 126 8.60 -2.05 -1.29
CA VAL A 126 7.68 -2.37 -0.19
C VAL A 126 7.90 -1.47 1.03
N ILE A 127 6.80 -0.98 1.60
CA ILE A 127 6.74 -0.28 2.89
C ILE A 127 6.20 -1.25 3.93
N TYR A 128 6.89 -1.35 5.07
CA TYR A 128 6.55 -2.30 6.13
C TYR A 128 6.84 -1.74 7.53
N PRO A 129 6.24 -2.33 8.60
CA PRO A 129 6.49 -1.89 9.96
C PRO A 129 7.91 -2.24 10.41
N ARG A 130 8.62 -1.28 11.02
CA ARG A 130 9.96 -1.50 11.60
C ARG A 130 9.97 -1.16 13.07
N LYS A 131 10.45 -2.08 13.91
CA LYS A 131 10.57 -1.84 15.37
C LYS A 131 11.34 -0.55 15.65
N GLY A 132 10.76 0.34 16.46
CA GLY A 132 11.35 1.63 16.82
C GLY A 132 11.17 2.73 15.76
N LYS A 133 10.47 2.47 14.65
CA LYS A 133 10.12 3.45 13.61
C LYS A 133 8.64 3.30 13.24
N ARG A 134 8.06 4.32 12.58
CA ARG A 134 6.68 4.22 12.04
C ARG A 134 6.58 3.25 10.86
N GLY A 135 7.62 3.20 10.03
CA GLY A 135 7.77 2.27 8.92
C GLY A 135 9.17 2.35 8.32
N GLU A 136 9.45 1.47 7.37
CA GLU A 136 10.68 1.45 6.57
C GLU A 136 10.33 1.07 5.14
N ILE A 137 11.14 1.54 4.18
CA ILE A 137 10.97 1.23 2.77
C ILE A 137 12.15 0.42 2.25
N GLU A 138 11.87 -0.58 1.43
CA GLU A 138 12.85 -1.44 0.78
C GLU A 138 12.59 -1.47 -0.73
N GLY A 139 13.66 -1.49 -1.54
CA GLY A 139 13.57 -1.53 -3.01
C GLY A 139 13.27 -0.21 -3.73
N PHE A 140 13.17 0.92 -3.01
CA PHE A 140 12.79 2.23 -3.58
C PHE A 140 13.92 3.01 -4.29
N HIS A 141 15.15 2.51 -4.29
CA HIS A 141 16.33 3.26 -4.76
C HIS A 141 16.41 3.45 -6.29
N ASN A 142 15.55 2.78 -7.08
CA ASN A 142 15.57 2.83 -8.56
C ASN A 142 14.41 3.64 -9.19
N LEU A 143 13.65 4.41 -8.40
CA LEU A 143 12.47 5.16 -8.87
C LEU A 143 12.64 6.69 -8.85
N LEU A 144 13.87 7.18 -8.57
CA LEU A 144 14.31 8.56 -8.73
C LEU A 144 15.22 8.64 -9.96
#